data_AF-A0A8B7JCR2-F1
#
_entry.id   AF-A0A8B7JCR2-F1
#
_cell.length_a   1.000
_cell.length_b   1.000
_cell.length_c   1.000
_cell.angle_alpha   90.00
_cell.angle_beta   90.00
_cell.angle_gamma   90.00
#
_symmetry.space_group_name_H-M   'P 1'
#
loop_
_entity.id
_entity.type
_entity.pdbx_description
1 polymer ?
#
loop_
_entity_poly.entity_id
_entity_poly.type
_entity_poly.pdbx_seq_one_letter_code
_entity_poly.pdbx_strand_id
1 'polypeptide(L)'
;MLAVQSWLSFYSSNYVFVGKLVGRFYDESGAPTEALRQAEAAIEEGLKFKAESDQRKQQFPPCNSEWSSAGGSRFWCSKQSGGVNRDWIGVPRKLYVPGSRGSRCVCVRTTGPPSGQLDSPEHRDRGDLDNPHLEEYEGCHPLAEWCVLQA
;
A
#
# COMPACT_ATOMS: atom_id res chain seq x y z
N MET A 1 -2.74 -11.71 12.24
CA MET A 1 -3.84 -11.35 13.16
C MET A 1 -5.01 -10.62 12.51
N LEU A 2 -4.79 -9.67 11.59
CA LEU A 2 -5.90 -8.95 10.92
C LEU A 2 -6.93 -9.85 10.21
N ALA A 3 -6.51 -10.95 9.59
CA ALA A 3 -7.45 -11.91 9.00
C ALA A 3 -8.38 -12.55 10.05
N VAL A 4 -7.85 -12.86 11.25
CA VAL A 4 -8.64 -13.41 12.37
C VAL A 4 -9.62 -12.37 12.89
N GLN A 5 -9.21 -11.09 12.99
CA GLN A 5 -10.12 -9.99 13.31
C GLN A 5 -11.25 -9.90 12.29
N SER A 6 -10.95 -10.03 11.00
CA SER A 6 -11.95 -9.94 9.94
C SER A 6 -12.98 -11.06 10.04
N TRP A 7 -12.53 -12.28 10.31
CA TRP A 7 -13.42 -13.41 10.61
C TRP A 7 -14.26 -13.16 11.86
N LEU A 8 -13.65 -12.68 12.95
CA LEU A 8 -14.38 -12.36 14.18
C LEU A 8 -15.48 -11.32 13.92
N SER A 9 -15.16 -10.24 13.19
CA SER A 9 -16.13 -9.22 12.80
C SER A 9 -17.24 -9.80 11.94
N PHE A 10 -16.89 -10.61 10.94
CA PHE A 10 -17.85 -11.27 10.08
C PHE A 10 -18.83 -12.14 10.88
N TYR A 11 -18.34 -13.04 11.73
CA TYR A 11 -19.23 -13.91 12.50
C TYR A 11 -20.04 -13.14 13.54
N SER A 12 -19.46 -12.15 14.20
CA SER A 12 -20.15 -11.33 15.20
C SER A 12 -21.28 -10.49 14.60
N SER A 13 -21.14 -10.08 13.33
CA SER A 13 -22.18 -9.30 12.63
C SER A 13 -23.25 -10.17 11.95
N ASN A 14 -22.92 -11.41 11.58
CA ASN A 14 -23.81 -12.26 10.77
C ASN A 14 -24.48 -13.39 11.55
N TYR A 15 -24.07 -13.66 12.79
CA TYR A 15 -24.59 -14.76 13.60
C TYR A 15 -24.95 -14.30 15.00
N VAL A 16 -25.90 -15.00 15.61
CA VAL A 16 -26.29 -14.74 17.00
C VAL A 16 -25.16 -15.18 17.93
N PHE A 17 -24.70 -14.26 18.77
CA PHE A 17 -23.71 -14.57 19.80
C PHE A 17 -24.33 -15.44 20.90
N VAL A 18 -23.79 -16.64 21.09
CA VAL A 18 -24.31 -17.62 22.07
C VAL A 18 -23.42 -17.77 23.31
N GLY A 19 -22.20 -17.22 23.29
CA GLY A 19 -21.27 -17.31 24.41
C GLY A 19 -19.81 -17.32 23.99
N LYS A 20 -18.93 -17.49 24.99
CA LYS A 20 -17.47 -17.55 24.80
C LYS A 20 -16.99 -18.99 24.93
N LEU A 21 -16.00 -19.36 24.12
CA LEU A 21 -15.34 -20.65 24.22
C LEU A 21 -14.27 -20.63 25.31
N VAL A 22 -14.42 -21.48 26.33
CA VAL A 22 -13.39 -21.76 27.32
C VAL A 22 -12.18 -22.41 26.64
N GLY A 23 -10.99 -21.84 26.81
CA GLY A 23 -9.77 -22.31 26.19
C GLY A 23 -8.72 -21.20 26.05
N ARG A 24 -8.09 -21.12 24.87
CA ARG A 24 -6.92 -20.27 24.64
C ARG A 24 -7.16 -18.78 24.93
N PHE A 25 -8.36 -18.27 24.68
CA PHE A 25 -8.65 -16.83 24.76
C PHE A 25 -9.47 -16.46 26.00
N TYR A 26 -10.33 -17.35 26.49
CA TYR A 26 -11.15 -17.13 27.68
C TYR A 26 -11.05 -18.31 28.65
N ASP A 27 -11.00 -18.04 29.95
CA ASP A 27 -10.99 -19.09 30.98
C ASP A 27 -12.41 -19.58 31.35
N GLU A 28 -12.50 -20.47 32.34
CA GLU A 28 -13.76 -21.06 32.83
C GLU A 28 -14.75 -20.01 33.38
N SER A 29 -14.25 -18.85 33.82
CA SER A 29 -15.08 -17.72 34.27
C SER A 29 -15.51 -16.80 33.12
N GLY A 30 -15.03 -17.07 31.90
CA GLY A 30 -15.23 -16.23 30.73
C GLY A 30 -14.34 -14.98 30.73
N ALA A 31 -13.35 -14.91 31.62
CA ALA A 31 -12.41 -13.80 31.71
C ALA A 31 -11.34 -13.92 30.61
N PRO A 32 -10.85 -12.78 30.08
CA PRO A 32 -9.83 -12.77 29.05
C PRO A 32 -8.50 -13.30 29.59
N THR A 33 -7.92 -14.25 28.87
CA THR A 33 -6.56 -14.76 29.14
C THR A 33 -5.49 -13.81 28.60
N GLU A 34 -4.24 -14.04 29.00
CA GLU A 34 -3.12 -13.27 28.46
C GLU A 34 -2.93 -13.43 26.94
N ALA A 35 -3.21 -14.62 26.41
CA ALA A 35 -3.12 -14.85 24.97
C ALA A 35 -4.14 -14.02 24.17
N LEU A 36 -5.30 -13.69 24.75
CA LEU A 36 -6.26 -12.78 24.14
C LEU A 36 -5.74 -11.34 24.12
N ARG A 37 -5.17 -10.86 25.23
CA ARG A 37 -4.57 -9.52 25.28
C ARG A 37 -3.46 -9.34 24.25
N GLN A 38 -2.59 -10.34 24.11
CA GLN A 38 -1.53 -10.32 23.09
C GLN A 38 -2.10 -10.34 21.67
N ALA A 39 -3.16 -11.13 21.44
CA ALA A 39 -3.84 -11.16 20.15
C ALA A 39 -4.48 -9.80 19.80
N GLU A 40 -5.14 -9.16 20.75
CA GLU A 40 -5.75 -7.83 20.61
C GLU A 40 -4.69 -6.76 20.34
N ALA A 41 -3.58 -6.76 21.08
CA ALA A 41 -2.46 -5.84 20.84
C ALA A 41 -1.87 -6.01 19.43
N ALA A 42 -1.66 -7.25 18.98
CA ALA A 42 -1.17 -7.53 17.63
C ALA A 42 -2.17 -7.15 16.52
N ILE A 43 -3.48 -7.17 16.82
CA ILE A 43 -4.51 -6.64 15.90
C ILE A 43 -4.40 -5.12 15.81
N GLU A 44 -4.31 -4.42 16.96
CA GLU A 44 -4.21 -2.97 17.00
C GLU A 44 -2.97 -2.47 16.24
N GLU A 45 -1.82 -3.08 16.49
CA GLU A 45 -0.58 -2.79 15.77
C GLU A 45 -0.72 -3.06 14.26
N GLY A 46 -1.31 -4.21 13.89
CA GLY A 46 -1.58 -4.53 12.50
C GLY A 46 -2.47 -3.50 11.81
N LEU A 47 -3.49 -2.96 12.49
CA LEU A 47 -4.39 -1.95 11.94
C LEU A 47 -3.65 -0.64 11.67
N LYS A 48 -2.76 -0.23 12.58
CA LYS A 48 -1.90 0.95 12.39
C LYS A 48 -1.02 0.78 11.15
N PHE A 49 -0.30 -0.34 11.03
CA PHE A 49 0.53 -0.62 9.85
C PHE A 49 -0.27 -0.70 8.56
N LYS A 50 -1.48 -1.26 8.61
CA LYS A 50 -2.37 -1.31 7.45
C LYS A 50 -2.78 0.10 7.01
N ALA A 51 -3.19 0.95 7.94
CA ALA A 51 -3.58 2.33 7.65
C ALA A 51 -2.43 3.13 7.00
N GLU A 52 -1.22 3.03 7.57
CA GLU A 52 -0.04 3.67 6.98
C GLU A 52 0.30 3.12 5.59
N SER A 53 0.20 1.80 5.41
CA SER A 53 0.43 1.16 4.12
C SER A 53 -0.60 1.61 3.08
N ASP A 54 -1.86 1.74 3.47
CA ASP A 54 -2.94 2.20 2.59
C ASP A 54 -2.73 3.68 2.22
N GLN A 55 -2.30 4.54 3.16
CA GLN A 55 -1.94 5.93 2.87
C GLN A 55 -0.76 6.03 1.88
N ARG A 56 0.32 5.26 2.12
CA ARG A 56 1.46 5.19 1.18
C ARG A 56 1.04 4.67 -0.20
N LYS A 57 0.06 3.78 -0.26
CA LYS A 57 -0.49 3.25 -1.50
C LYS A 57 -1.33 4.29 -2.25
N GLN A 58 -2.04 5.17 -1.55
CA GLN A 58 -2.74 6.30 -2.18
C GLN A 58 -1.74 7.29 -2.80
N GLN A 59 -0.65 7.59 -2.09
CA GLN A 59 0.39 8.49 -2.60
C GLN A 59 1.18 7.86 -3.77
N PHE A 60 1.63 6.61 -3.59
CA PHE A 60 2.46 5.88 -4.54
C PHE A 60 1.82 4.53 -4.90
N PRO A 61 0.74 4.55 -5.71
CA PRO A 61 0.07 3.35 -6.15
C PRO A 61 1.02 2.50 -7.01
N PRO A 62 1.02 1.17 -6.86
CA PRO A 62 1.76 0.28 -7.74
C PRO A 62 1.42 0.51 -9.22
N CYS A 63 2.43 0.40 -10.09
CA CYS A 63 2.21 0.37 -11.53
C CYS A 63 1.36 -0.84 -11.95
N ASN A 64 0.67 -0.73 -13.07
CA ASN A 64 0.25 -1.92 -13.80
C ASN A 64 1.48 -2.53 -14.48
N SER A 65 1.50 -3.85 -14.64
CA SER A 65 2.65 -4.55 -15.20
C SER A 65 2.24 -5.80 -15.95
N GLU A 66 2.94 -6.08 -17.03
CA GLU A 66 2.87 -7.31 -17.79
C GLU A 66 4.29 -7.80 -18.09
N TRP A 67 4.44 -9.11 -18.25
CA TRP A 67 5.70 -9.71 -18.68
C TRP A 67 5.45 -10.69 -19.81
N SER A 68 6.34 -10.68 -20.80
CA SER A 68 6.37 -11.68 -21.85
C SER A 68 7.81 -12.06 -22.18
N SER A 69 8.01 -13.28 -22.65
CA SER A 69 9.35 -13.75 -23.05
C SER A 69 9.93 -12.95 -24.22
N ALA A 70 9.08 -12.48 -25.15
CA ALA A 70 9.52 -11.72 -26.32
C ALA A 70 9.72 -10.23 -26.04
N GLY A 71 8.92 -9.65 -25.13
CA GLY A 71 8.87 -8.20 -24.88
C GLY A 71 9.45 -7.74 -23.55
N GLY A 72 9.90 -8.66 -22.70
CA GLY A 72 10.42 -8.34 -21.36
C GLY A 72 9.33 -7.86 -20.40
N SER A 73 9.74 -7.08 -19.40
CA SER A 73 8.85 -6.50 -18.39
C SER A 73 8.35 -5.13 -18.85
N ARG A 74 7.04 -4.99 -19.04
CA ARG A 74 6.39 -3.70 -19.32
C ARG A 74 5.59 -3.26 -18.12
N PHE A 75 5.68 -1.98 -17.78
CA PHE A 75 4.81 -1.38 -16.77
C PHE A 75 4.31 -0.02 -17.23
N TRP A 76 3.13 0.35 -16.73
CA TRP A 76 2.49 1.60 -17.08
C TRP A 76 1.61 2.12 -15.96
N CYS A 77 1.31 3.40 -16.06
CA CYS A 77 0.43 4.14 -15.21
C CYS A 77 -0.83 4.50 -15.97
N SER A 78 -1.95 4.43 -15.27
CA SER A 78 -3.27 4.90 -15.75
C SER A 78 -4.06 5.48 -14.58
N LYS A 79 -5.20 6.11 -14.86
CA LYS A 79 -6.12 6.60 -13.82
C LYS A 79 -6.53 5.54 -12.81
N GLN A 80 -6.46 4.27 -13.20
CA GLN A 80 -6.57 3.12 -12.30
C GLN A 80 -5.26 2.32 -12.33
N SER A 81 -4.50 2.32 -11.23
CA SER A 81 -3.27 1.52 -11.09
C SER A 81 -3.16 1.01 -9.66
N GLY A 82 -2.73 -0.24 -9.48
CA GLY A 82 -2.56 -0.83 -8.15
C GLY A 82 -3.84 -0.89 -7.30
N GLY A 83 -5.03 -0.81 -7.92
CA GLY A 83 -6.32 -0.77 -7.23
C GLY A 83 -6.68 0.60 -6.64
N VAL A 84 -5.99 1.68 -7.05
CA VAL A 84 -6.31 3.07 -6.69
C VAL A 84 -6.88 3.78 -7.92
N ASN A 85 -8.00 4.47 -7.75
CA ASN A 85 -8.62 5.32 -8.77
C ASN A 85 -8.29 6.80 -8.48
N ARG A 86 -7.91 7.56 -9.51
CA ARG A 86 -7.37 8.92 -9.42
C ARG A 86 -7.66 9.71 -10.70
N ASP A 87 -7.56 11.02 -10.60
CA ASP A 87 -7.79 11.98 -11.68
C ASP A 87 -6.56 12.19 -12.59
N TRP A 88 -5.37 11.75 -12.16
CA TRP A 88 -4.11 11.84 -12.90
C TRP A 88 -3.54 10.47 -13.30
N ILE A 89 -2.68 10.45 -14.33
CA ILE A 89 -2.00 9.23 -14.82
C ILE A 89 -0.57 9.16 -14.26
N GLY A 90 0.23 10.18 -14.49
CA GLY A 90 1.60 10.24 -13.98
C GLY A 90 2.51 9.20 -14.62
N VAL A 91 3.68 9.00 -14.00
CA VAL A 91 4.79 8.28 -14.64
C VAL A 91 5.31 7.15 -13.76
N PRO A 92 5.81 6.04 -14.34
CA PRO A 92 6.45 5.00 -13.56
C PRO A 92 7.78 5.46 -12.95
N ARG A 93 8.01 5.13 -11.68
CA ARG A 93 9.28 5.31 -10.97
C ARG A 93 9.61 4.10 -10.10
N LYS A 94 10.89 3.90 -9.83
CA LYS A 94 11.39 2.99 -8.80
C LYS A 94 11.24 3.69 -7.46
N LEU A 95 10.50 3.11 -6.52
CA LEU A 95 10.44 3.58 -5.14
C LEU A 95 11.24 2.65 -4.25
N TYR A 96 12.23 3.20 -3.54
CA TYR A 96 13.02 2.49 -2.55
C TYR A 96 12.47 2.72 -1.15
N VAL A 97 12.14 1.64 -0.46
CA VAL A 97 11.66 1.71 0.92
C VAL A 97 12.79 1.26 1.85
N PRO A 98 13.14 2.03 2.90
CA PRO A 98 14.11 1.60 3.90
C PRO A 98 13.79 0.19 4.43
N GLY A 99 14.80 -0.68 4.48
CA GLY A 99 14.64 -2.08 4.91
C GLY A 99 14.13 -3.05 3.84
N SER A 100 13.74 -2.58 2.66
CA SER A 100 13.42 -3.46 1.52
C SER A 100 14.69 -3.84 0.72
N ARG A 101 14.70 -5.03 0.11
CA ARG A 101 15.83 -5.54 -0.69
C ARG A 101 15.87 -5.02 -2.13
N GLY A 102 14.98 -4.12 -2.52
CA GLY A 102 14.91 -3.60 -3.89
C GLY A 102 13.81 -2.55 -4.06
N SER A 103 13.74 -1.98 -5.26
CA SER A 103 12.69 -1.01 -5.61
C SER A 103 11.39 -1.69 -6.04
N ARG A 104 10.27 -1.01 -5.82
CA ARG A 104 8.99 -1.36 -6.47
C ARG A 104 8.59 -0.29 -7.49
N CYS A 105 7.90 -0.68 -8.56
CA CYS A 105 7.32 0.28 -9.49
C CYS A 105 6.12 0.99 -8.86
N VAL A 106 6.11 2.31 -8.91
CA VAL A 106 4.98 3.15 -8.49
C VAL A 106 4.66 4.21 -9.54
N CYS A 107 3.40 4.63 -9.57
CA CYS A 107 2.99 5.77 -10.38
C CYS A 107 3.11 7.07 -9.59
N VAL A 108 3.73 8.07 -10.21
CA VAL A 108 4.11 9.33 -9.56
C VAL A 108 3.49 10.50 -10.28
N ARG A 109 2.85 11.41 -9.52
CA ARG A 109 2.19 12.59 -10.07
C ARG A 109 3.26 13.56 -10.56
N THR A 110 3.08 14.09 -11.75
CA THR A 110 4.05 14.97 -12.41
C THR A 110 3.69 16.46 -12.30
N THR A 111 2.53 16.79 -11.73
CA THR A 111 1.99 18.15 -11.67
C THR A 111 1.44 18.50 -10.29
N GLY A 112 1.38 19.80 -9.99
CA GLY A 112 0.83 20.34 -8.74
C GLY A 112 1.75 20.21 -7.53
N PRO A 113 1.27 20.50 -6.32
CA PRO A 113 2.05 20.40 -5.09
C PRO A 113 2.49 18.95 -4.80
N PRO A 114 3.64 18.74 -4.12
CA PRO A 114 4.01 17.43 -3.59
C PRO A 114 3.00 16.94 -2.55
N SER A 115 2.70 15.64 -2.54
CA SER A 115 1.68 15.06 -1.66
C SER A 115 2.01 15.20 -0.17
N GLY A 116 3.29 15.34 0.19
CA GLY A 116 3.73 15.58 1.58
C GLY A 116 3.81 17.05 1.99
N GLN A 117 3.54 17.98 1.07
CA GLN A 117 3.72 19.42 1.27
C GLN A 117 2.60 20.21 0.57
N LEU A 118 1.35 19.75 0.72
CA LEU A 118 0.18 20.37 0.07
C LEU A 118 -0.01 21.85 0.46
N ASP A 119 0.41 22.23 1.66
CA ASP A 119 0.29 23.60 2.20
C ASP A 119 1.55 24.45 2.00
N SER A 120 2.58 23.95 1.29
CA SER A 120 3.78 24.74 1.04
C SER A 120 3.48 25.87 0.06
N PRO A 121 3.72 27.14 0.42
CA PRO A 121 3.45 28.28 -0.45
C PRO A 121 4.40 28.34 -1.65
N GLU A 122 5.51 27.61 -1.61
CA GLU A 122 6.47 27.49 -2.70
C GLU A 122 6.62 26.01 -3.08
N HIS A 123 6.23 25.68 -4.31
CA HIS A 123 6.49 24.38 -4.94
C HIS A 123 6.72 24.55 -6.43
N ARG A 124 7.46 23.62 -7.04
CA ARG A 124 7.82 23.68 -8.47
C ARG A 124 6.74 23.17 -9.41
N ASP A 125 5.55 22.83 -8.88
CA ASP A 125 4.44 22.22 -9.62
C ASP A 125 4.80 20.91 -10.33
N ARG A 126 5.73 20.14 -9.75
CA ARG A 126 6.25 18.88 -10.29
C ARG A 126 5.65 17.63 -9.62
N GLY A 127 4.55 17.79 -8.89
CA GLY A 127 3.93 16.73 -8.11
C GLY A 127 4.93 16.07 -7.16
N ASP A 128 5.04 14.75 -7.22
CA ASP A 128 5.91 13.97 -6.33
C ASP A 128 7.25 13.58 -6.97
N LEU A 129 7.60 14.13 -8.14
CA LEU A 129 8.82 13.77 -8.89
C LEU A 129 10.12 14.02 -8.12
N ASP A 130 10.14 15.00 -7.23
CA ASP A 130 11.34 15.40 -6.48
C ASP A 130 11.49 14.62 -5.16
N ASN A 131 10.71 13.55 -4.95
CA ASN A 131 10.84 12.70 -3.77
C ASN A 131 12.19 11.94 -3.77
N PRO A 132 13.00 12.03 -2.70
CA PRO A 132 14.36 11.48 -2.66
C PRO A 132 14.44 9.94 -2.69
N HIS A 133 13.31 9.26 -2.48
CA HIS A 133 13.23 7.80 -2.55
C HIS A 133 12.83 7.28 -3.93
N LEU A 134 12.65 8.17 -4.90
CA LEU A 134 12.30 7.83 -6.27
C LEU A 134 13.52 7.85 -7.18
N GLU A 135 13.55 6.90 -8.12
CA GLU A 135 14.53 6.86 -9.21
C GLU A 135 13.81 6.58 -10.53
N GLU A 136 14.35 7.14 -11.61
CA GLU A 136 13.86 6.89 -12.96
C GLU A 136 14.31 5.50 -13.47
N TYR A 137 13.61 4.98 -14.47
CA TYR A 137 14.06 3.78 -15.16
C TYR A 137 14.99 4.16 -16.29
N GLU A 138 16.20 3.58 -16.29
CA GLU A 138 17.15 3.74 -17.39
C GLU A 138 16.54 3.24 -18.70
N GLY A 139 16.78 3.96 -19.79
CA GLY A 139 16.27 3.63 -21.13
C GLY A 139 14.80 4.00 -21.37
N CYS A 140 14.09 4.54 -20.38
CA CYS A 140 12.71 4.99 -20.53
C CYS A 140 12.61 6.51 -20.49
N HIS A 141 11.69 7.08 -21.28
CA HIS A 141 11.49 8.53 -21.30
C HIS A 141 10.94 8.99 -19.93
N PRO A 142 11.53 10.02 -19.30
CA PRO A 142 11.20 10.39 -17.91
C PRO A 142 9.74 10.77 -17.73
N LEU A 143 9.10 11.32 -18.76
CA LEU A 143 7.70 11.73 -18.72
C LEU A 143 6.73 10.73 -19.40
N ALA A 144 7.21 9.55 -19.82
CA ALA A 144 6.31 8.55 -20.39
C ALA A 144 5.45 7.88 -19.33
N GLU A 145 4.20 7.63 -19.66
CA GLU A 145 3.25 6.92 -18.80
C GLU A 145 3.53 5.41 -18.73
N TRP A 146 4.46 4.90 -19.54
CA TRP A 146 4.84 3.50 -19.63
C TRP A 146 6.34 3.34 -19.87
N CYS A 147 6.85 2.14 -19.59
CA CYS A 147 8.24 1.77 -19.78
C CYS A 147 8.36 0.26 -20.00
N VAL A 148 9.34 -0.15 -20.81
CA VAL A 148 9.66 -1.55 -21.10
C VAL A 148 11.12 -1.76 -20.75
N LEU A 149 11.38 -2.70 -19.86
CA LEU A 149 12.72 -3.17 -19.54
C LEU A 149 12.99 -4.42 -20.37
N GLN A 150 13.99 -4.33 -21.25
CA GLN A 150 14.51 -5.48 -21.96
C GLN A 150 15.19 -6.43 -20.96
N ALA A 151 15.02 -7.73 -21.17
CA ALA A 151 15.63 -8.79 -20.37
C ALA A 151 17.10 -8.99 -20.73
#